data_AF-A0A9P1N5X6-F1
#
_entry.id   AF-A0A9P1N5X6-F1
#
_cell.length_a   1.000
_cell.length_b   1.000
_cell.length_c   1.000
_cell.angle_alpha   90.00
_cell.angle_beta   90.00
_cell.angle_gamma   90.00
#
_symmetry.space_group_name_H-M   'P 1'
#
loop_
_entity.id
_entity.type
_entity.pdbx_description
1 polymer ?
#
loop_
_entity_poly.entity_id
_entity_poly.type
_entity_poly.pdbx_seq_one_letter_code
_entity_poly.pdbx_strand_id
1 'polypeptide(L)'
;MVVFRGSILVQETLETPEGCYFLYFVEILAWSTTPDKKCETSQSFLLTFTVFTLIGISVLNFLTFMKIILFYKTNSGNQDKVSRRKIRGNIKLFFQTLLQDSLFLIDLTSTFKLIGLYSNRIWTFICGSLIWQCLHSFDGFIMILFNGRLSFIKKHLWSSPSVTKMTTVTRTGLQMTVVQ
;
A
#
# COMPACT_ATOMS: atom_id res chain seq x y z
N MET A 1 9.41 6.27 0.97
CA MET A 1 9.75 4.84 0.89
C MET A 1 11.00 4.53 0.04
N VAL A 2 11.33 5.32 -1.00
CA VAL A 2 12.73 5.43 -1.50
C VAL A 2 13.67 5.75 -0.34
N VAL A 3 13.21 6.58 0.59
CA VAL A 3 13.85 6.84 1.88
C VAL A 3 13.96 5.59 2.77
N PHE A 4 13.08 4.59 2.67
CA PHE A 4 13.12 3.37 3.48
C PHE A 4 14.04 2.30 2.87
N ARG A 5 14.10 2.17 1.53
CA ARG A 5 15.22 1.46 0.88
C ARG A 5 16.54 2.18 1.09
N GLY A 6 16.54 3.51 1.08
CA GLY A 6 17.68 4.32 1.51
C GLY A 6 18.02 4.12 2.98
N SER A 7 17.05 3.96 3.87
CA SER A 7 17.27 3.75 5.32
C SER A 7 17.73 2.33 5.60
N ILE A 8 17.16 1.31 4.94
CA ILE A 8 17.63 -0.07 5.00
C ILE A 8 19.02 -0.16 4.39
N LEU A 9 19.30 0.48 3.25
CA LEU A 9 20.64 0.55 2.67
C LEU A 9 21.62 1.30 3.59
N VAL A 10 21.20 2.42 4.19
CA VAL A 10 22.01 3.21 5.14
C VAL A 10 22.27 2.43 6.43
N GLN A 11 21.27 1.71 6.93
CA GLN A 11 21.39 0.86 8.11
C GLN A 11 22.22 -0.40 7.83
N GLU A 12 22.05 -1.03 6.66
CA GLU A 12 22.92 -2.10 6.18
C GLU A 12 24.36 -1.62 5.98
N THR A 13 24.60 -0.41 5.46
CA THR A 13 25.97 0.15 5.33
C THR A 13 26.61 0.56 6.66
N LEU A 14 25.82 0.75 7.73
CA LEU A 14 26.34 1.07 9.07
C LEU A 14 26.75 -0.19 9.86
N GLU A 15 26.23 -1.37 9.47
CA GLU A 15 26.51 -2.64 10.14
C GLU A 15 27.39 -3.60 9.29
N THR A 16 27.81 -3.20 8.08
CA THR A 16 28.71 -4.03 7.27
C THR A 16 30.07 -4.20 7.94
N PRO A 17 30.56 -5.43 8.12
CA PRO A 17 31.92 -5.71 8.57
C PRO A 17 32.96 -4.98 7.72
N GLU A 18 34.11 -4.61 8.30
CA GLU A 18 35.22 -4.02 7.55
C GLU A 18 35.55 -4.85 6.31
N GLY A 19 35.50 -4.23 5.12
CA GLY A 19 35.76 -4.88 3.84
C GLY A 19 34.53 -5.40 3.08
N CYS A 20 33.31 -5.27 3.62
CA CYS A 20 32.07 -5.56 2.89
C CYS A 20 31.48 -4.28 2.27
N TYR A 21 31.34 -4.24 0.95
CA TYR A 21 30.74 -3.10 0.23
C TYR A 21 29.52 -3.54 -0.58
N PHE A 22 28.53 -2.67 -0.69
CA PHE A 22 27.37 -2.86 -1.56
C PHE A 22 27.69 -2.37 -2.98
N LEU A 23 27.74 -3.28 -3.94
CA LEU A 23 28.11 -2.99 -5.34
C LEU A 23 26.96 -3.35 -6.27
N TYR A 24 26.82 -2.58 -7.36
CA TYR A 24 25.88 -2.90 -8.42
C TYR A 24 26.54 -3.80 -9.46
N PHE A 25 26.03 -5.02 -9.63
CA PHE A 25 26.54 -5.98 -10.59
C PHE A 25 25.71 -5.96 -11.88
N VAL A 26 26.35 -5.57 -12.99
CA VAL A 26 25.70 -5.43 -14.31
C VAL A 26 25.28 -6.77 -14.92
N GLU A 27 25.92 -7.87 -14.52
CA GLU A 27 25.64 -9.22 -15.01
C GLU A 27 24.28 -9.75 -14.51
N ILE A 28 23.98 -9.49 -13.23
CA ILE A 28 22.73 -9.90 -12.58
C ILE A 28 21.72 -8.74 -12.45
N LEU A 29 22.09 -7.54 -12.89
CA LEU A 29 21.31 -6.29 -12.81
C LEU A 29 20.80 -6.00 -11.40
N ALA A 30 21.57 -6.40 -10.39
CA ALA A 30 21.17 -6.33 -8.99
C ALA A 30 22.30 -5.79 -8.12
N TRP A 31 21.90 -5.24 -6.98
CA TRP A 31 22.82 -4.86 -5.92
C TRP A 31 23.17 -6.09 -5.09
N SER A 32 24.45 -6.31 -4.84
CA SER A 32 24.95 -7.40 -4.02
C SER A 32 26.17 -6.94 -3.23
N THR A 33 26.51 -7.64 -2.15
CA THR A 33 27.75 -7.36 -1.42
C THR A 33 28.97 -7.84 -2.21
N THR A 34 30.16 -7.41 -1.80
CA THR A 34 31.43 -7.98 -2.27
C THR A 34 31.41 -9.52 -2.18
N PRO A 35 32.01 -10.21 -3.17
CA PRO A 35 31.99 -11.67 -3.25
C PRO A 35 32.99 -12.28 -2.25
N ASP A 36 32.71 -12.09 -0.96
CA ASP A 36 33.39 -12.73 0.16
C ASP A 36 32.35 -13.52 0.97
N LYS A 37 32.71 -14.75 1.36
CA LYS A 37 31.81 -15.67 2.08
C LYS A 37 31.30 -15.08 3.40
N LYS A 38 32.09 -14.22 4.06
CA LYS A 38 31.72 -13.55 5.31
C LYS A 38 30.61 -12.52 5.06
N CYS A 39 30.72 -11.75 3.98
CA CYS A 39 29.74 -10.73 3.60
C CYS A 39 28.41 -11.38 3.17
N GLU A 40 28.48 -12.45 2.37
CA GLU A 40 27.29 -13.18 1.89
C GLU A 40 26.50 -13.84 3.04
N THR A 41 27.21 -14.43 4.01
CA THR A 41 26.59 -15.07 5.18
C THR A 41 25.91 -14.05 6.08
N SER A 42 26.58 -12.91 6.34
CA SER A 42 26.03 -11.83 7.16
C SER A 42 24.77 -11.22 6.55
N GLN A 43 24.79 -10.92 5.25
CA GLN A 43 23.64 -10.39 4.54
C GLN A 43 22.45 -11.36 4.53
N SER A 44 22.71 -12.65 4.28
CA SER A 44 21.67 -13.68 4.25
C SER A 44 20.98 -13.83 5.61
N PHE A 45 21.74 -13.73 6.70
CA PHE A 45 21.19 -13.75 8.06
C PHE A 45 20.30 -12.53 8.34
N LEU A 46 20.77 -11.32 8.04
CA LEU A 46 20.01 -10.08 8.22
C LEU A 46 18.72 -10.09 7.42
N LEU A 47 18.79 -10.45 6.13
CA LEU A 47 17.62 -10.55 5.27
C LEU A 47 16.59 -11.54 5.81
N THR A 48 17.05 -12.72 6.24
CA THR A 48 16.18 -13.76 6.80
C THR A 48 15.48 -13.25 8.05
N PHE A 49 16.22 -12.61 8.97
CA PHE A 49 15.66 -12.01 10.17
C PHE A 49 14.63 -10.91 9.85
N THR A 50 14.92 -10.02 8.90
CA THR A 50 13.99 -9.00 8.43
C THR A 50 12.70 -9.61 7.88
N VAL A 51 12.79 -10.65 7.04
CA VAL A 51 11.59 -11.32 6.50
C VAL A 51 10.74 -11.94 7.62
N PHE A 52 11.35 -12.64 8.58
CA PHE A 52 10.61 -13.24 9.71
C PHE A 52 9.94 -12.20 10.61
N THR A 53 10.63 -11.10 10.93
CA THR A 53 10.06 -10.02 11.74
C THR A 53 8.89 -9.33 11.04
N LEU A 54 8.99 -9.11 9.73
CA LEU A 54 7.90 -8.54 8.93
C LEU A 54 6.67 -9.46 8.85
N ILE A 55 6.88 -10.77 8.67
CA ILE A 55 5.79 -11.75 8.72
C ILE A 55 5.13 -11.71 10.11
N GLY A 56 5.94 -11.67 11.17
CA GLY A 56 5.44 -11.57 12.55
C GLY A 56 4.56 -10.33 12.77
N ILE A 57 5.02 -9.15 12.36
CA ILE A 57 4.25 -7.90 12.44
C ILE A 57 2.97 -7.99 11.62
N SER A 58 3.04 -8.53 10.39
CA SER A 58 1.88 -8.68 9.51
C SER A 58 0.81 -9.59 10.13
N VAL A 59 1.21 -10.70 10.77
CA VAL A 59 0.29 -11.59 11.49
C VAL A 59 -0.36 -10.87 12.68
N LEU A 60 0.41 -10.11 13.46
CA LEU A 60 -0.13 -9.32 14.58
C LEU A 60 -1.14 -8.26 14.10
N ASN A 61 -0.85 -7.58 12.99
CA ASN A 61 -1.76 -6.63 12.37
C ASN A 61 -3.07 -7.31 11.93
N PHE A 62 -2.97 -8.49 11.32
CA PHE A 62 -4.13 -9.29 10.92
C PHE A 62 -4.98 -9.76 12.11
N LEU A 63 -4.35 -10.28 13.17
CA LEU A 63 -5.05 -10.71 14.38
C LEU A 63 -5.75 -9.53 15.07
N THR A 64 -5.10 -8.38 15.12
CA THR A 64 -5.67 -7.15 15.68
C THR A 64 -6.90 -6.72 14.90
N PHE A 65 -6.81 -6.71 13.57
CA PHE A 65 -7.94 -6.41 12.70
C PHE A 65 -9.12 -7.38 12.91
N MET A 66 -8.84 -8.67 12.98
CA MET A 66 -9.86 -9.70 13.24
C MET A 66 -10.56 -9.49 14.59
N LYS A 67 -9.80 -9.20 15.65
CA LYS A 67 -10.39 -8.88 16.97
C LYS A 67 -11.27 -7.64 16.92
N ILE A 68 -10.86 -6.59 16.20
CA ILE A 68 -11.64 -5.36 16.04
C ILE A 68 -12.96 -5.62 15.30
N ILE A 69 -12.94 -6.42 14.23
CA ILE A 69 -14.16 -6.80 13.49
C ILE A 69 -15.09 -7.62 14.37
N LEU A 70 -14.53 -8.60 15.10
CA LEU A 70 -15.32 -9.46 15.98
C LEU A 70 -15.98 -8.64 17.10
N PHE A 71 -15.21 -7.77 17.75
CA PHE A 71 -15.72 -6.85 18.77
C PHE A 71 -16.85 -5.96 18.23
N TYR A 72 -16.67 -5.43 17.01
CA TYR A 72 -17.70 -4.60 16.37
C TYR A 72 -18.97 -5.40 16.04
N LYS A 73 -18.83 -6.61 15.51
CA LYS A 73 -19.97 -7.48 15.17
C LYS A 73 -20.78 -7.81 16.41
N THR A 74 -20.12 -8.14 17.53
CA THR A 74 -20.76 -8.46 18.80
C THR A 74 -21.43 -7.24 19.45
N ASN A 75 -20.80 -6.06 19.41
CA ASN A 75 -21.33 -4.83 20.03
C ASN A 75 -22.17 -3.94 19.09
N SER A 76 -22.55 -4.41 17.90
CA SER A 76 -23.22 -3.59 16.87
C SER A 76 -24.57 -3.00 17.32
N GLY A 77 -25.23 -3.59 18.30
CA GLY A 77 -26.52 -3.12 18.84
C GLY A 77 -26.42 -1.91 19.77
N ASN A 78 -25.27 -1.68 20.42
CA ASN A 78 -25.16 -0.78 21.58
C ASN A 78 -24.37 0.51 21.30
N GLN A 79 -24.10 0.84 20.03
CA GLN A 79 -23.17 1.91 19.64
C GLN A 79 -23.88 3.13 19.02
N ASP A 80 -23.57 4.33 19.51
CA ASP A 80 -24.07 5.58 18.95
C ASP A 80 -23.64 5.81 17.49
N LYS A 81 -24.43 6.62 16.75
CA LYS A 81 -24.15 6.97 15.35
C LYS A 81 -22.76 7.64 15.18
N VAL A 82 -22.35 8.45 16.15
CA VAL A 82 -21.03 9.11 16.18
C VAL A 82 -19.90 8.10 16.39
N SER A 83 -20.08 7.16 17.32
CA SER A 83 -19.10 6.09 17.59
C SER A 83 -18.92 5.19 16.37
N ARG A 84 -20.02 4.78 15.72
CA ARG A 84 -19.99 3.99 14.48
C ARG A 84 -19.21 4.66 13.34
N ARG A 85 -19.31 5.99 13.20
CA ARG A 85 -18.58 6.73 12.15
C ARG A 85 -17.07 6.73 12.41
N LYS A 86 -16.64 6.93 13.66
CA LYS A 86 -15.23 6.86 14.07
C LYS A 86 -14.65 5.46 13.85
N ILE A 87 -15.38 4.42 14.27
CA ILE A 87 -14.98 3.01 14.10
C ILE A 87 -14.82 2.65 12.62
N ARG A 88 -15.74 3.07 11.74
CA ARG A 88 -15.60 2.86 10.28
C ARG A 88 -14.36 3.55 9.69
N GLY A 89 -13.97 4.70 10.24
CA GLY A 89 -12.71 5.37 9.87
C GLY A 89 -11.50 4.54 10.28
N ASN A 90 -11.48 4.05 11.52
CA ASN A 90 -10.40 3.22 12.03
C ASN A 90 -10.28 1.91 11.24
N ILE A 91 -11.40 1.24 10.91
CA ILE A 91 -11.41 0.02 10.10
C ILE A 91 -10.77 0.26 8.72
N LYS A 92 -11.05 1.41 8.09
CA LYS A 92 -10.42 1.77 6.81
C LYS A 92 -8.91 1.93 6.94
N LEU A 93 -8.45 2.57 8.00
CA LEU A 93 -7.01 2.73 8.27
C LEU A 93 -6.33 1.37 8.50
N PHE A 94 -6.96 0.48 9.27
CA PHE A 94 -6.43 -0.88 9.47
C PHE A 94 -6.41 -1.70 8.18
N PHE A 95 -7.47 -1.62 7.37
CA PHE A 95 -7.51 -2.31 6.09
C PHE A 95 -6.45 -1.79 5.13
N GLN A 96 -6.18 -0.47 5.15
CA GLN A 96 -5.07 0.13 4.42
C GLN A 96 -3.73 -0.49 4.87
N THR A 97 -3.49 -0.63 6.17
CA THR A 97 -2.28 -1.28 6.71
C THR A 97 -2.14 -2.71 6.21
N LEU A 98 -3.21 -3.51 6.23
CA LEU A 98 -3.16 -4.89 5.75
C LEU A 98 -2.84 -5.01 4.26
N LEU A 99 -3.40 -4.12 3.44
CA LEU A 99 -3.10 -4.07 2.01
C LEU A 99 -1.64 -3.67 1.76
N GLN A 100 -1.15 -2.67 2.50
CA GLN A 100 0.22 -2.19 2.41
C GLN A 100 1.23 -3.26 2.84
N ASP A 101 0.96 -3.97 3.94
CA ASP A 101 1.78 -5.10 4.42
C ASP A 101 1.82 -6.23 3.38
N SER A 102 0.67 -6.53 2.75
CA SER A 102 0.58 -7.55 1.70
C SER A 102 1.38 -7.17 0.45
N LEU A 103 1.27 -5.92 0.00
CA LEU A 103 2.04 -5.40 -1.14
C LEU A 103 3.54 -5.45 -0.88
N PHE A 104 3.96 -5.20 0.36
CA PHE A 104 5.36 -5.28 0.74
C PHE A 104 5.90 -6.72 0.73
N LEU A 105 5.12 -7.71 1.20
CA LEU A 105 5.49 -9.12 1.07
C LEU A 105 5.57 -9.58 -0.39
N ILE A 106 4.69 -9.07 -1.25
CA ILE A 106 4.74 -9.31 -2.70
C ILE A 106 6.01 -8.69 -3.30
N ASP A 107 6.40 -7.48 -2.89
CA ASP A 107 7.64 -6.82 -3.33
C ASP A 107 8.89 -7.64 -2.97
N LEU A 108 8.96 -8.12 -1.73
CA LEU A 108 10.06 -8.99 -1.27
C LEU A 108 10.09 -10.30 -2.06
N THR A 109 8.93 -10.95 -2.23
CA THR A 109 8.84 -12.18 -3.01
C THR A 109 9.22 -11.96 -4.47
N SER A 110 8.77 -10.87 -5.07
CA SER A 110 9.14 -10.48 -6.44
C SER A 110 10.65 -10.30 -6.58
N THR A 111 11.26 -9.59 -5.63
CA THR A 111 12.70 -9.33 -5.63
C THR A 111 13.53 -10.61 -5.48
N PHE A 112 13.14 -11.53 -4.58
CA PHE A 112 13.97 -12.72 -4.29
C PHE A 112 13.60 -13.99 -5.08
N LYS A 113 12.35 -14.12 -5.54
CA LYS A 113 11.88 -15.31 -6.28
C LYS A 113 11.64 -15.04 -7.76
N LEU A 114 11.01 -13.92 -8.12
CA LEU A 114 10.64 -13.68 -9.53
C LEU A 114 11.86 -13.38 -10.40
N ILE A 115 12.87 -12.67 -9.88
CA ILE A 115 14.13 -12.43 -10.60
C ILE A 115 14.84 -13.75 -10.96
N GLY A 116 14.77 -14.76 -10.08
CA GLY A 116 15.45 -16.06 -10.28
C GLY A 116 14.65 -17.09 -11.08
N LEU A 117 13.39 -16.82 -11.43
CA LEU A 117 12.52 -17.80 -12.12
C LEU A 117 12.89 -18.01 -13.60
N TYR A 118 13.47 -17.01 -14.25
CA TYR A 118 13.81 -17.08 -15.66
C TYR A 118 15.15 -16.38 -15.90
N SER A 119 16.15 -17.14 -16.35
CA SER A 119 17.53 -16.68 -16.59
C SER A 119 17.67 -15.83 -17.86
N ASN A 120 16.75 -14.89 -18.08
CA ASN A 120 16.81 -13.95 -19.19
C ASN A 120 16.97 -12.53 -18.65
N ARG A 121 17.94 -11.82 -19.20
CA ARG A 121 18.29 -10.44 -18.81
C ARG A 121 17.09 -9.48 -18.90
N ILE A 122 16.24 -9.67 -19.91
CA ILE A 122 15.04 -8.84 -20.10
C ILE A 122 14.01 -9.11 -19.00
N TRP A 123 13.88 -10.36 -18.56
CA TRP A 123 12.97 -10.74 -17.48
C TRP A 123 13.39 -10.11 -16.16
N THR A 124 14.67 -10.23 -15.79
CA THR A 124 15.23 -9.56 -14.61
C THR A 124 15.02 -8.05 -14.66
N PHE A 125 15.21 -7.43 -15.82
CA PHE A 125 14.96 -6.01 -16.01
C PHE A 125 13.48 -5.64 -15.83
N ILE A 126 12.54 -6.38 -16.43
CA ILE A 126 11.10 -6.13 -16.29
C ILE A 126 10.64 -6.33 -14.85
N CYS A 127 11.08 -7.39 -14.18
CA CYS A 127 10.76 -7.63 -12.77
C CYS A 127 11.34 -6.54 -11.86
N GLY A 128 12.61 -6.18 -12.05
CA GLY A 128 13.30 -5.19 -11.23
C GLY A 128 12.85 -3.74 -11.46
N SER A 129 12.30 -3.42 -12.64
CA SER A 129 11.87 -2.05 -12.97
C SER A 129 10.35 -1.90 -13.03
N LEU A 130 9.67 -2.61 -13.93
CA LEU A 130 8.24 -2.41 -14.20
C LEU A 130 7.36 -2.96 -13.08
N ILE A 131 7.54 -4.23 -12.70
CA ILE A 131 6.73 -4.84 -11.63
C ILE A 131 6.96 -4.10 -10.32
N TRP A 132 8.22 -3.79 -10.02
CA TRP A 132 8.60 -3.01 -8.85
C TRP A 132 7.92 -1.63 -8.79
N GLN A 133 8.00 -0.84 -9.88
CA GLN A 133 7.35 0.48 -9.94
C GLN A 133 5.83 0.39 -9.88
N CYS A 134 5.23 -0.63 -10.50
CA CYS A 134 3.79 -0.87 -10.43
C CYS A 134 3.35 -1.15 -8.99
N LEU A 135 4.02 -2.06 -8.27
CA LEU A 135 3.71 -2.37 -6.87
C LEU A 135 3.81 -1.12 -5.98
N HIS A 136 4.84 -0.29 -6.18
CA HIS A 136 4.99 0.95 -5.43
C HIS A 136 3.92 1.99 -5.75
N SER A 137 3.55 2.09 -7.04
CA SER A 137 2.46 2.95 -7.49
C SER A 137 1.13 2.52 -6.90
N PHE A 138 0.88 1.21 -6.78
CA PHE A 138 -0.30 0.66 -6.14
C PHE A 138 -0.35 0.99 -4.64
N ASP A 139 0.77 0.91 -3.90
CA ASP A 139 0.83 1.30 -2.49
C ASP A 139 0.40 2.77 -2.29
N GLY A 140 0.99 3.68 -3.07
CA GLY A 140 0.62 5.10 -3.04
C GLY A 140 -0.86 5.33 -3.43
N PHE A 141 -1.37 4.58 -4.39
CA PHE A 141 -2.76 4.63 -4.81
C PHE A 141 -3.73 4.17 -3.70
N ILE A 142 -3.42 3.07 -3.01
CA ILE A 142 -4.20 2.58 -1.86
C ILE A 142 -4.23 3.64 -0.75
N MET A 143 -3.10 4.29 -0.45
CA MET A 143 -3.06 5.39 0.53
C MET A 143 -4.00 6.54 0.14
N ILE A 144 -4.05 6.92 -1.13
CA ILE A 144 -4.93 7.99 -1.62
C ILE A 144 -6.41 7.58 -1.52
N LEU A 145 -6.76 6.34 -1.88
CA LEU A 145 -8.13 5.83 -1.83
C LEU A 145 -8.71 5.77 -0.42
N PHE A 146 -7.87 5.44 0.56
CA PHE A 146 -8.29 5.27 1.96
C PHE A 146 -8.17 6.55 2.80
N ASN A 147 -7.51 7.59 2.28
CA ASN A 147 -7.43 8.88 2.96
C ASN A 147 -8.76 9.67 2.88
N GLY A 148 -9.43 9.83 4.02
CA GLY A 148 -10.69 10.56 4.13
C GLY A 148 -10.62 12.04 3.74
N ARG A 149 -9.43 12.66 3.81
CA ARG A 149 -9.20 14.07 3.43
C ARG A 149 -9.24 14.26 1.90
N LEU A 150 -8.92 13.24 1.12
CA LEU A 150 -8.89 13.28 -0.36
C LEU A 150 -10.19 12.82 -1.02
N SER A 151 -11.28 12.71 -0.24
CA SER A 151 -12.62 12.39 -0.75
C SER A 151 -13.10 13.36 -1.86
N PHE A 152 -12.53 14.57 -1.94
CA PHE A 152 -12.73 15.51 -3.03
C PHE A 152 -12.26 14.96 -4.39
N ILE A 153 -11.08 14.33 -4.45
CA ILE A 153 -10.55 13.72 -5.68
C ILE A 153 -11.40 12.50 -6.06
N LYS A 154 -11.82 11.70 -5.06
CA LYS A 154 -12.72 10.56 -5.28
C LYS A 154 -14.06 11.00 -5.89
N LYS A 155 -14.58 12.16 -5.48
CA LYS A 155 -15.81 12.73 -6.04
C LYS A 155 -15.62 13.14 -7.50
N HIS A 156 -14.45 13.65 -7.87
CA HIS A 156 -14.13 14.01 -9.25
C HIS A 156 -13.85 12.79 -10.13
N LEU A 157 -13.14 11.78 -9.62
CA LEU A 157 -12.76 10.57 -10.36
C LEU A 157 -13.95 9.61 -10.60
N TRP A 158 -14.92 9.58 -9.68
CA TRP A 158 -16.10 8.70 -9.75
C TRP A 158 -17.41 9.45 -9.98
N SER A 159 -17.36 10.74 -10.30
CA SER A 159 -18.51 11.44 -10.87
C SER A 159 -18.71 10.95 -12.29
N SER A 160 -19.42 9.83 -12.44
CA SER A 160 -20.07 9.48 -13.71
C SER A 160 -20.94 10.67 -14.13
N PRO A 161 -20.96 11.07 -15.42
CA PRO A 161 -21.82 12.15 -15.89
C PRO A 161 -23.25 11.76 -15.55
N SER A 162 -23.84 12.49 -14.59
CA SER A 162 -25.24 12.32 -14.27
C SER A 162 -26.01 12.74 -15.51
N VAL A 163 -26.60 11.76 -16.21
CA VAL A 163 -27.56 12.00 -17.29
C VAL A 163 -28.57 13.04 -16.77
N THR A 164 -28.48 14.23 -17.33
CA THR A 164 -29.37 15.34 -17.04
C THR A 164 -30.79 14.89 -17.35
N LYS A 165 -31.59 14.58 -16.33
CA LYS A 165 -33.04 14.56 -16.49
C LYS A 165 -33.46 16.00 -16.72
N MET A 166 -33.73 16.32 -17.99
CA MET A 166 -34.28 17.59 -18.42
C MET A 166 -35.69 17.70 -17.83
N THR A 167 -35.82 18.43 -16.73
CA THR A 167 -37.14 18.80 -16.20
C THR A 167 -37.67 19.94 -17.06
N THR A 168 -38.54 19.63 -18.01
CA THR A 168 -39.34 20.62 -18.73
C THR A 168 -40.29 21.27 -17.74
N VAL A 169 -39.91 22.43 -17.20
CA VAL A 169 -40.79 23.35 -16.50
C VAL A 169 -41.33 24.33 -17.54
N THR A 170 -42.57 24.15 -17.96
CA THR A 170 -43.31 25.19 -18.69
C THR A 170 -44.22 25.93 -17.72
N ARG A 171 -44.08 27.26 -17.76
CA ARG A 171 -44.40 28.27 -16.77
C ARG A 171 -45.81 28.85 -16.98
N THR A 172 -46.58 28.87 -15.89
CA THR A 172 -47.67 29.78 -15.46
C THR A 172 -48.46 30.60 -16.51
N GLY A 173 -49.78 30.40 -16.54
CA GLY A 173 -50.77 31.40 -16.94
C GLY A 173 -51.26 32.23 -15.74
N LEU A 174 -51.34 33.53 -15.96
CA LEU A 174 -51.63 34.65 -15.07
C LEU A 174 -53.15 34.87 -14.84
N GLN A 175 -53.54 35.50 -13.72
CA GLN A 175 -54.60 36.52 -13.51
C GLN A 175 -55.04 36.48 -12.02
N MET A 176 -54.55 37.38 -11.15
CA MET A 176 -55.17 38.65 -10.72
C MET A 176 -56.62 38.52 -10.22
N THR A 177 -56.81 38.65 -8.91
CA THR A 177 -58.11 39.00 -8.30
C THR A 177 -57.99 40.36 -7.63
N VAL A 178 -59.00 41.18 -7.93
CA VAL A 178 -59.14 42.61 -7.70
C VAL A 178 -59.62 42.90 -6.27
N VAL A 179 -59.25 44.09 -5.80
CA VAL A 179 -59.66 44.80 -4.58
C VAL A 179 -61.18 45.00 -4.50
N GLN A 180 -61.80 44.62 -3.38
CA GLN A 180 -62.61 45.49 -2.51
C GLN A 180 -62.92 44.78 -1.18
#